data_AF-A0A382JLH6-F1
#
_entry.id   AF-A0A382JLH6-F1
#
_cell.length_a   1.000
_cell.length_b   1.000
_cell.length_c   1.000
_cell.angle_alpha   90.00
_cell.angle_beta   90.00
_cell.angle_gamma   90.00
#
_symmetry.space_group_name_H-M   'P 1'
#
loop_
_entity.id
_entity.type
_entity.pdbx_description
1 polymer ?
#
loop_
_entity_poly.entity_id
_entity_poly.type
_entity_poly.pdbx_seq_one_letter_code
_entity_poly.pdbx_strand_id
1 'polypeptide(L)' 'MAESSFAGKTNAPEFPVGLEWVNTDRPLTKADLAGKIVILDFWTYC' A
#
# COMPACT_ATOMS: atom_id res chain seq x y z
N MET A 1 27.08 15.33 -7.50
CA MET A 1 26.18 14.53 -6.65
C MET A 1 24.98 14.20 -7.52
N ALA A 2 24.76 12.92 -7.85
CA ALA A 2 23.55 12.55 -8.60
C ALA A 2 22.34 12.80 -7.69
N GLU A 3 21.35 13.51 -8.21
CA GLU A 3 20.13 13.86 -7.49
C GLU A 3 19.23 12.63 -7.42
N SER A 4 19.10 12.05 -6.23
CA SER A 4 18.28 10.87 -5.99
C SER A 4 16.82 11.30 -5.84
N SER A 5 15.96 10.91 -6.78
CA SER A 5 14.52 11.12 -6.65
C SER A 5 13.88 10.02 -5.80
N PHE A 6 13.05 10.40 -4.84
CA PHE A 6 12.19 9.50 -4.06
C PHE A 6 10.86 9.19 -4.76
N ALA A 7 10.62 9.74 -5.97
CA ALA A 7 9.43 9.43 -6.74
C ALA A 7 9.44 7.96 -7.16
N GLY A 8 8.36 7.25 -6.86
CA GLY A 8 8.16 5.87 -7.29
C GLY A 8 8.25 5.75 -8.81
N LYS A 9 9.04 4.79 -9.31
CA LYS A 9 9.21 4.54 -10.75
C LYS A 9 8.09 3.69 -11.37
N THR A 10 7.32 2.99 -10.53
CA THR A 10 6.22 2.12 -10.93
C THR A 10 5.04 2.33 -9.99
N ASN A 11 3.85 1.97 -10.45
CA ASN A 11 2.64 2.01 -9.64
C ASN A 11 2.71 0.97 -8.52
N ALA A 12 2.04 1.26 -7.40
CA ALA A 12 1.85 0.28 -6.35
C ALA A 12 1.13 -0.98 -6.91
N PRO A 13 1.59 -2.18 -6.52
CA PRO A 13 0.92 -3.43 -6.87
C PRO A 13 -0.45 -3.53 -6.18
N GLU A 14 -1.24 -4.52 -6.59
CA GLU A 14 -2.48 -4.87 -5.89
C GLU A 14 -2.17 -5.68 -4.62
N PHE A 15 -3.07 -5.62 -3.63
CA PHE A 15 -2.97 -6.47 -2.44
C PHE A 15 -3.19 -7.95 -2.81
N PRO A 16 -2.43 -8.90 -2.23
CA PRO A 16 -2.65 -10.32 -2.47
C PRO A 16 -4.04 -10.78 -2.04
N VAL A 17 -4.62 -11.70 -2.82
CA VAL A 17 -5.91 -12.32 -2.49
C VAL A 17 -5.76 -13.29 -1.33
N GLY A 18 -6.81 -13.39 -0.50
CA GLY A 18 -6.89 -14.38 0.59
C GLY A 18 -6.13 -14.03 1.87
N LEU A 19 -5.59 -12.81 2.00
CA LEU A 19 -5.05 -12.33 3.27
C LEU A 19 -6.17 -11.94 4.24
N GLU A 20 -5.94 -12.19 5.53
CA GLU A 20 -6.82 -11.68 6.59
C GLU A 20 -6.58 -10.18 6.80
N TRP A 21 -7.68 -9.45 6.97
CA TRP A 21 -7.66 -8.02 7.24
C TRP A 21 -8.25 -7.75 8.63
N VAL A 22 -7.70 -6.75 9.30
CA VAL A 22 -8.19 -6.28 10.60
C VAL A 22 -8.65 -4.83 10.49
N ASN A 23 -9.56 -4.40 11.37
CA ASN A 23 -10.12 -3.04 11.41
C ASN A 23 -10.88 -2.62 10.13
N THR A 24 -11.39 -3.57 9.37
CA THR A 24 -12.23 -3.32 8.20
C THR A 24 -13.19 -4.48 7.97
N ASP A 25 -14.33 -4.18 7.37
CA ASP A 25 -15.45 -5.09 7.16
C ASP A 25 -15.17 -6.08 6.01
N ARG A 26 -14.19 -5.78 5.15
CA ARG A 26 -13.81 -6.58 3.98
C ARG A 26 -12.36 -6.29 3.55
N PRO A 27 -11.72 -7.19 2.78
CA PRO A 27 -10.44 -6.89 2.13
C PRO A 27 -10.51 -5.61 1.29
N LEU A 28 -9.46 -4.79 1.37
CA LEU A 28 -9.31 -3.59 0.55
C LEU A 28 -8.60 -3.92 -0.76
N THR A 29 -9.00 -3.21 -1.82
CA THR A 29 -8.32 -3.20 -3.12
C THR A 29 -7.64 -1.85 -3.35
N LYS A 30 -6.69 -1.78 -4.28
CA LYS A 30 -6.11 -0.50 -4.69
C LYS A 30 -7.18 0.45 -5.26
N ALA A 31 -8.21 -0.08 -5.93
CA ALA A 31 -9.32 0.71 -6.46
C ALA A 31 -10.13 1.40 -5.34
N ASP A 32 -10.33 0.74 -4.20
CA ASP A 32 -11.04 1.33 -3.05
C ASP A 32 -10.33 2.56 -2.47
N LEU A 33 -9.02 2.69 -2.70
CA LEU A 33 -8.16 3.74 -2.15
C LEU A 33 -7.87 4.86 -3.16
N ALA A 34 -8.40 4.77 -4.38
CA ALA A 34 -8.15 5.75 -5.43
C ALA A 34 -8.56 7.16 -4.99
N GLY A 35 -7.71 8.15 -5.26
CA GLY A 35 -7.91 9.55 -4.88
C GLY A 35 -7.51 9.90 -3.44
N LYS A 36 -6.96 8.95 -2.67
CA LYS A 36 -6.41 9.18 -1.33
C LYS A 36 -4.88 9.09 -1.34
N ILE A 37 -4.24 9.82 -0.43
CA ILE A 37 -2.84 9.55 -0.06
C ILE A 37 -2.85 8.31 0.83
N VAL A 38 -2.09 7.29 0.43
CA VAL A 38 -1.97 6.02 1.14
C VAL A 38 -0.55 5.87 1.65
N ILE A 39 -0.40 5.53 2.93
CA ILE A 39 0.88 5.19 3.55
C ILE A 39 0.87 3.69 3.84
N LEU A 40 1.84 2.97 3.29
CA LEU A 40 2.09 1.58 3.66
C LEU A 40 3.14 1.55 4.75
N ASP A 41 2.74 1.04 5.91
CA ASP A 41 3.64 0.85 7.05
C ASP A 41 3.97 -0.64 7.18
N PHE A 42 5.22 -1.00 6.95
CA PHE A 42 5.70 -2.38 7.04
C PHE A 42 6.28 -2.60 8.44
N TRP A 43 5.54 -3.32 9.29
CA TRP A 43 5.87 -3.50 10.69
C TRP A 43 5.62 -4.94 11.16
N THR A 44 6.14 -5.25 12.35
CA THR A 44 5.86 -6.49 13.09
C THR A 44 5.72 -6.17 14.57
N TYR A 45 5.02 -7.03 15.32
CA TYR A 45 4.79 -6.84 16.76
C TYR A 45 6.00 -7.27 17.64
N CYS A 46 6.95 -8.01 17.08
CA CYS A 46 8.11 -8.59 17.76
C CYS A 46 9.27 -7.62 17.93
#